data_AF-A0AAE3JGC6-F1
#
_entry.id   AF-A0AAE3JGC6-F1
#
_cell.length_a   1.000
_cell.length_b   1.000
_cell.length_c   1.000
_cell.angle_alpha   90.00
_cell.angle_beta   90.00
_cell.angle_gamma   90.00
#
_symmetry.space_group_name_H-M   'P 1'
#
loop_
_entity.id
_entity.type
_entity.pdbx_description
1 polymer ?
#
loop_
_entity_poly.entity_id
_entity_poly.type
_entity_poly.pdbx_seq_one_letter_code
_entity_poly.pdbx_strand_id
1 'polypeptide(L)'
;MAEEYDISRAFERIEEELISSMIRNMDRHRAEESAYGYEWSQWQTEQLRSLEHYRAENQRKFGRQFSSLNQRIENAIRAAHETGGMEQEEEILDAIRRGFTGYSHLPDAMIQGIFFRVNQRKLDALIQATTNDMRTAETAILRMANDQYRRVVFDAQVYAASGAGTYEKAVDMATHDMLAAGLNCVQYKNGARHTLADYADMAIRTACKRAKLQGEGQKRQEWGVSTVIMNKRGNPCPKCLPWVGKVLIDDVWSGGSRKDGPYPLMSTAIAAGLYHPRCKDGHTTYFEGISTPPDSKFTRKELKQIENDNRKEAQKKYAERQRGKFGRLADYSLDPENKRRYTARKNAWEQEKAVESRGGNAIMTYKGIPKTWKRLEGTADDLDLKKVNPNYRWANSDEYSRNCYNCVVAYEMRMRKYDVTAQPERKNKYLSRHPEAAWVEPDVKTIHAGEDAYQKIKDAFEEWPDGARAEIAIDWKKQNFGHVFVAQEEHGQIRFLDPQSGGEYTADVFGQAKDGQTSFWRIDDRTVSDRGITACKEE
;
A
#
# COMPACT_ATOMS: atom_id res chain seq x y z
N MET A 1 -23.58 -1.11 0.62
CA MET A 1 -22.46 -1.85 1.28
C MET A 1 -22.23 -3.24 0.68
N ALA A 2 -23.21 -4.17 0.68
CA ALA A 2 -23.02 -5.50 0.10
C ALA A 2 -22.76 -5.48 -1.42
N GLU A 3 -23.51 -4.64 -2.14
CA GLU A 3 -23.36 -4.50 -3.60
C GLU A 3 -22.03 -3.85 -4.02
N GLU A 4 -21.58 -2.80 -3.30
CA GLU A 4 -20.26 -2.17 -3.53
C GLU A 4 -19.11 -3.17 -3.39
N TYR A 5 -19.21 -4.06 -2.41
CA TYR A 5 -18.22 -5.10 -2.16
C TYR A 5 -18.23 -6.18 -3.25
N ASP A 6 -19.40 -6.53 -3.78
CA ASP A 6 -19.49 -7.48 -4.90
C ASP A 6 -18.96 -6.88 -6.21
N ILE A 7 -19.17 -5.58 -6.48
CA ILE A 7 -18.58 -4.91 -7.65
C ILE A 7 -17.05 -4.91 -7.55
N SER A 8 -16.50 -4.55 -6.38
CA SER A 8 -15.04 -4.51 -6.17
C SER A 8 -14.41 -5.90 -6.34
N ARG A 9 -15.05 -6.94 -5.80
CA ARG A 9 -14.64 -8.35 -5.98
C ARG A 9 -14.75 -8.80 -7.44
N ALA A 10 -15.70 -8.26 -8.21
CA ALA A 10 -15.78 -8.56 -9.64
C ALA A 10 -14.56 -8.03 -10.41
N PHE A 11 -14.07 -6.83 -10.09
CA PHE A 11 -12.83 -6.30 -10.67
C PHE A 11 -11.59 -7.11 -10.26
N GLU A 12 -11.53 -7.58 -9.00
CA GLU A 12 -10.47 -8.47 -8.53
C GLU A 12 -10.44 -9.78 -9.35
N ARG A 13 -11.60 -10.41 -9.59
CA ARG A 13 -11.69 -11.61 -10.45
C ARG A 13 -11.26 -11.37 -11.89
N ILE A 14 -11.52 -10.17 -12.44
CA ILE A 14 -11.06 -9.80 -13.79
C ILE A 14 -9.54 -9.73 -13.83
N GLU A 15 -8.92 -9.11 -12.81
CA GLU A 15 -7.47 -9.05 -12.67
C GLU A 15 -6.85 -10.44 -12.54
N GLU A 16 -7.39 -11.29 -11.66
CA GLU A 16 -6.94 -12.68 -11.47
C GLU A 16 -7.03 -13.49 -12.76
N GLU A 17 -8.11 -13.32 -13.53
CA GLU A 17 -8.28 -14.03 -14.80
C GLU A 17 -7.34 -13.49 -15.89
N LEU A 18 -7.04 -12.19 -15.92
CA LEU A 18 -6.04 -11.60 -16.81
C LEU A 18 -4.65 -12.18 -16.53
N ILE A 19 -4.26 -12.23 -15.25
CA ILE A 19 -2.99 -12.83 -14.80
C ILE A 19 -2.96 -14.32 -15.12
N SER A 20 -4.00 -15.07 -14.71
CA SER A 20 -4.07 -16.51 -14.93
C SER A 20 -4.03 -16.86 -16.41
N SER A 21 -4.77 -16.13 -17.25
CA SER A 21 -4.76 -16.36 -18.70
C SER A 21 -3.41 -16.09 -19.34
N MET A 22 -2.68 -15.07 -18.87
CA MET A 22 -1.32 -14.80 -19.33
C MET A 22 -0.36 -15.94 -18.95
N ILE A 23 -0.38 -16.38 -17.69
CA ILE A 23 0.49 -17.48 -17.22
C ILE A 23 0.17 -18.79 -17.95
N ARG A 24 -1.12 -19.12 -18.16
CA ARG A 24 -1.53 -20.30 -18.94
C ARG A 24 -1.06 -20.26 -20.40
N ASN A 25 -1.01 -19.07 -20.98
CA ASN A 25 -0.52 -18.88 -22.36
C ASN A 25 1.00 -19.14 -22.42
N MET A 26 1.75 -18.61 -21.46
CA MET A 26 3.20 -18.86 -21.32
C MET A 26 3.53 -20.33 -21.06
N ASP A 27 2.72 -21.05 -20.27
CA ASP A 27 2.93 -22.47 -19.98
C ASP A 27 2.58 -23.38 -21.18
N ARG A 28 1.50 -23.08 -21.92
CA ARG A 28 1.08 -23.87 -23.09
C ARG A 28 2.11 -23.87 -24.21
N HIS A 29 2.67 -22.71 -24.54
CA HIS A 29 3.63 -22.62 -25.63
C HIS A 29 4.97 -23.29 -25.30
N ARG A 30 5.33 -23.44 -24.01
CA ARG A 30 6.47 -24.27 -23.58
C ARG A 30 6.26 -25.76 -23.93
N ALA A 31 5.05 -26.27 -23.71
CA ALA A 31 4.71 -27.64 -24.08
C ALA A 31 4.81 -27.84 -25.61
N GLU A 32 4.50 -26.81 -26.39
CA GLU A 32 4.64 -26.81 -27.84
C GLU A 32 6.12 -26.75 -28.28
N GLU A 33 6.96 -25.90 -27.69
CA GLU A 33 8.41 -25.87 -27.97
C GLU A 33 9.08 -27.22 -27.70
N SER A 34 8.73 -27.85 -26.57
CA SER A 34 9.25 -29.16 -26.17
C SER A 34 8.79 -30.28 -27.12
N ALA A 35 7.60 -30.15 -27.71
CA ALA A 35 7.02 -31.13 -28.62
C ALA A 35 7.51 -30.97 -30.07
N TYR A 36 7.81 -29.75 -30.51
CA TYR A 36 8.12 -29.43 -31.91
C TYR A 36 9.60 -29.08 -32.18
N GLY A 37 10.43 -28.88 -31.15
CA GLY A 37 11.89 -28.74 -31.29
C GLY A 37 12.35 -27.44 -31.95
N TYR A 38 11.63 -26.33 -31.76
CA TYR A 38 11.95 -25.02 -32.33
C TYR A 38 13.02 -24.25 -31.52
N GLU A 39 13.74 -23.33 -32.19
CA GLU A 39 14.68 -22.39 -31.56
C GLU A 39 13.99 -21.07 -31.12
N TRP A 40 14.54 -20.44 -30.07
CA TRP A 40 14.06 -19.22 -29.39
C TRP A 40 13.79 -17.98 -30.26
N SER A 41 14.32 -17.91 -31.48
CA SER A 41 14.06 -16.80 -32.42
C SER A 41 12.65 -16.88 -33.03
N GLN A 42 12.11 -18.08 -33.22
CA GLN A 42 10.73 -18.28 -33.66
C GLN A 42 9.72 -17.96 -32.55
N TRP A 43 10.13 -18.12 -31.29
CA TRP A 43 9.31 -17.83 -30.11
C TRP A 43 8.84 -16.38 -30.05
N GLN A 44 9.69 -15.39 -30.35
CA GLN A 44 9.27 -13.98 -30.32
C GLN A 44 8.15 -13.69 -31.32
N THR A 45 8.23 -14.29 -32.52
CA THR A 45 7.25 -14.09 -33.59
C THR A 45 5.91 -14.74 -33.22
N GLU A 46 5.94 -15.93 -32.63
CA GLU A 46 4.75 -16.63 -32.18
C GLU A 46 4.11 -15.97 -30.95
N GLN A 47 4.92 -15.44 -30.01
CA GLN A 47 4.44 -14.67 -28.87
C GLN A 47 3.74 -13.37 -29.28
N LEU A 48 4.22 -12.70 -30.33
CA LEU A 48 3.55 -11.51 -30.88
C LEU A 48 2.19 -11.85 -31.51
N ARG A 49 2.06 -12.99 -32.19
CA ARG A 49 0.76 -13.50 -32.70
C ARG A 49 -0.17 -13.90 -31.56
N SER A 50 0.34 -14.64 -30.58
CA SER A 50 -0.42 -15.03 -29.38
C SER A 50 -0.92 -13.82 -28.59
N LEU A 51 -0.15 -12.73 -28.56
CA LEU A 51 -0.57 -11.47 -27.96
C LEU A 51 -1.76 -10.81 -28.68
N GLU A 52 -1.81 -10.85 -30.02
CA GLU A 52 -2.95 -10.32 -30.77
C GLU A 52 -4.24 -11.09 -30.47
N HIS A 53 -4.13 -12.43 -30.38
CA HIS A 53 -5.23 -13.28 -29.94
C HIS A 53 -5.64 -12.98 -28.49
N TYR A 54 -4.68 -12.92 -27.56
CA TYR A 54 -4.92 -12.56 -26.15
C TYR A 54 -5.63 -11.22 -26.02
N ARG A 55 -5.21 -10.20 -26.78
CA ARG A 55 -5.82 -8.87 -26.80
C ARG A 55 -7.28 -8.92 -27.30
N ALA A 56 -7.52 -9.60 -28.43
CA ALA A 56 -8.85 -9.73 -29.00
C ALA A 56 -9.82 -10.50 -28.09
N GLU A 57 -9.33 -11.59 -27.48
CA GLU A 57 -10.11 -12.40 -26.54
C GLU A 57 -10.46 -11.63 -25.27
N ASN A 58 -9.49 -10.93 -24.67
CA ASN A 58 -9.72 -10.14 -23.47
C ASN A 58 -10.70 -9.00 -23.72
N GLN A 59 -10.57 -8.30 -24.85
CA GLN A 59 -11.49 -7.23 -25.22
C GLN A 59 -12.92 -7.77 -25.39
N ARG A 60 -13.09 -8.92 -26.05
CA ARG A 60 -14.39 -9.58 -26.22
C ARG A 60 -14.98 -10.06 -24.89
N LYS A 61 -14.15 -10.66 -24.03
CA LYS A 61 -14.55 -11.26 -22.76
C LYS A 61 -14.93 -10.21 -21.72
N PHE A 62 -14.08 -9.21 -21.51
CA PHE A 62 -14.26 -8.24 -20.43
C PHE A 62 -15.12 -7.05 -20.81
N GLY A 63 -15.26 -6.71 -22.10
CA GLY A 63 -16.08 -5.57 -22.54
C GLY A 63 -17.55 -5.66 -22.06
N ARG A 64 -18.16 -6.85 -22.14
CA ARG A 64 -19.53 -7.05 -21.62
C ARG A 64 -19.59 -6.98 -20.09
N GLN A 65 -18.58 -7.51 -19.41
CA GLN A 65 -18.51 -7.48 -17.94
C GLN A 65 -18.36 -6.04 -17.44
N PHE A 66 -17.47 -5.24 -18.03
CA PHE A 66 -17.31 -3.83 -17.72
C PHE A 66 -18.58 -3.03 -17.95
N SER A 67 -19.30 -3.26 -19.05
CA SER A 67 -20.59 -2.62 -19.28
C SER A 67 -21.61 -2.94 -18.18
N SER A 68 -21.71 -4.21 -17.77
CA SER A 68 -22.60 -4.63 -16.68
C SER A 68 -22.19 -4.04 -15.33
N LEU A 69 -20.89 -4.01 -15.03
CA LEU A 69 -20.36 -3.43 -13.79
C LEU A 69 -20.62 -1.91 -13.73
N ASN A 70 -20.40 -1.18 -14.83
CA ASN A 70 -20.68 0.25 -14.89
C ASN A 70 -22.17 0.56 -14.66
N GLN A 71 -23.08 -0.27 -15.18
CA GLN A 71 -24.52 -0.13 -14.90
C GLN A 71 -24.84 -0.37 -13.42
N ARG A 72 -24.21 -1.37 -12.79
CA ARG A 72 -24.37 -1.63 -11.35
C ARG A 72 -23.82 -0.49 -10.49
N ILE A 73 -22.70 0.12 -10.89
CA ILE A 73 -22.14 1.30 -10.23
C ILE A 73 -23.14 2.46 -10.29
N GLU A 74 -23.71 2.74 -11.46
CA GLU A 74 -24.73 3.78 -11.62
C GLU A 74 -25.93 3.52 -10.70
N ASN A 75 -26.47 2.29 -10.71
CA ASN A 75 -27.61 1.91 -9.89
C ASN A 75 -27.30 2.06 -8.39
N ALA A 76 -26.12 1.64 -7.93
CA ALA A 76 -25.70 1.77 -6.55
C ALA A 76 -25.62 3.24 -6.10
N ILE A 77 -25.11 4.14 -6.96
CA ILE A 77 -25.04 5.58 -6.67
C ILE A 77 -26.44 6.19 -6.59
N ARG A 78 -27.35 5.83 -7.52
CA ARG A 78 -28.75 6.30 -7.51
C ARG A 78 -29.48 5.81 -6.26
N ALA A 79 -29.37 4.52 -5.93
CA ALA A 79 -29.98 3.93 -4.75
C ALA A 79 -29.46 4.57 -3.45
N ALA A 80 -28.16 4.87 -3.37
CA ALA A 80 -27.59 5.57 -2.22
C ALA A 80 -28.16 6.97 -2.02
N HIS A 81 -28.38 7.72 -3.12
CA HIS A 81 -29.03 9.03 -3.09
C HIS A 81 -30.48 8.94 -2.63
N GLU A 82 -31.27 8.03 -3.20
CA GLU A 82 -32.68 7.83 -2.84
C GLU A 82 -32.83 7.44 -1.36
N THR A 83 -31.99 6.51 -0.91
CA THR A 83 -31.96 6.06 0.47
C THR A 83 -31.62 7.22 1.42
N GLY A 84 -30.63 8.05 1.09
CA GLY A 84 -30.31 9.24 1.87
C GLY A 84 -31.47 10.22 1.99
N GLY A 85 -32.20 10.45 0.89
CA GLY A 85 -33.39 11.31 0.90
C GLY A 85 -34.52 10.75 1.78
N MET A 86 -34.84 9.46 1.64
CA MET A 86 -35.90 8.81 2.41
C MET A 86 -35.60 8.75 3.91
N GLU A 87 -34.41 8.30 4.29
CA GLU A 87 -33.98 8.25 5.70
C GLU A 87 -34.00 9.65 6.33
N GLN A 88 -33.57 10.68 5.58
CA GLN A 88 -33.58 12.05 6.10
C GLN A 88 -35.00 12.60 6.27
N GLU A 89 -35.92 12.25 5.37
CA GLU A 89 -37.32 12.64 5.49
C GLU A 89 -37.96 12.03 6.74
N GLU A 90 -37.72 10.74 7.00
CA GLU A 90 -38.18 10.06 8.20
C GLU A 90 -37.65 10.74 9.47
N GLU A 91 -36.35 11.08 9.51
CA GLU A 91 -35.72 11.76 10.65
C GLU A 91 -36.34 13.13 10.92
N ILE A 92 -36.61 13.92 9.87
CA ILE A 92 -37.23 15.24 10.01
C ILE A 92 -38.68 15.11 10.50
N LEU A 93 -39.45 14.16 9.95
CA LEU A 93 -40.83 13.92 10.38
C LEU A 93 -40.90 13.47 11.84
N ASP A 94 -39.98 12.63 12.31
CA ASP A 94 -39.86 12.28 13.74
C ASP A 94 -39.54 13.50 14.60
N ALA A 95 -38.59 14.34 14.17
CA ALA A 95 -38.25 15.57 14.89
C ALA A 95 -39.46 16.52 15.00
N ILE A 96 -40.27 16.66 13.94
CA ILE A 96 -41.51 17.45 13.95
C ILE A 96 -42.50 16.88 14.96
N ARG A 97 -42.71 15.55 15.00
CA ARG A 97 -43.56 14.90 16.02
C ARG A 97 -43.09 15.17 17.44
N ARG A 98 -41.78 15.34 17.63
CA ARG A 98 -41.15 15.65 18.92
C ARG A 98 -41.13 17.15 19.25
N GLY A 99 -41.72 18.00 18.39
CA GLY A 99 -41.91 19.43 18.64
C GLY A 99 -40.90 20.35 17.95
N PHE A 100 -40.14 19.86 16.97
CA PHE A 100 -39.30 20.73 16.13
C PHE A 100 -40.17 21.68 15.31
N THR A 101 -39.97 23.00 15.45
CA THR A 101 -40.74 24.04 14.71
C THR A 101 -39.89 24.85 13.73
N GLY A 102 -38.62 24.46 13.51
CA GLY A 102 -37.69 25.19 12.64
C GLY A 102 -38.09 25.24 11.17
N TYR A 103 -39.07 24.46 10.74
CA TYR A 103 -39.65 24.47 9.39
C TYR A 103 -40.75 25.53 9.18
N SER A 104 -41.21 26.20 10.24
CA SER A 104 -42.40 27.08 10.24
C SER A 104 -42.31 28.32 9.33
N HIS A 105 -41.13 28.64 8.81
CA HIS A 105 -40.90 29.73 7.87
C HIS A 105 -41.13 29.32 6.40
N LEU A 106 -41.41 28.04 6.13
CA LEU A 106 -41.70 27.54 4.79
C LEU A 106 -43.16 27.85 4.40
N PRO A 107 -43.43 28.15 3.12
CA PRO A 107 -44.80 28.32 2.62
C PRO A 107 -45.68 27.09 2.85
N ASP A 108 -46.97 27.27 3.18
CA ASP A 108 -47.92 26.17 3.39
C ASP A 108 -47.98 25.16 2.23
N ALA A 109 -47.78 25.62 0.99
CA ALA A 109 -47.75 24.77 -0.20
C ALA A 109 -46.56 23.77 -0.22
N MET A 110 -45.45 24.10 0.43
CA MET A 110 -44.30 23.20 0.65
C MET A 110 -44.63 22.14 1.71
N ILE A 111 -45.34 22.55 2.78
CA ILE A 111 -45.76 21.68 3.88
C ILE A 111 -46.83 20.66 3.41
N GLN A 112 -47.64 21.01 2.42
CA GLN A 112 -48.65 20.13 1.80
C GLN A 112 -48.12 19.19 0.71
N GLY A 113 -46.79 19.03 0.55
CA GLY A 113 -46.21 17.97 -0.28
C GLY A 113 -46.02 18.31 -1.75
N ILE A 114 -45.83 19.59 -2.12
CA ILE A 114 -45.23 19.92 -3.42
C ILE A 114 -43.73 19.60 -3.32
N PHE A 115 -43.40 18.32 -3.51
CA PHE A 115 -42.03 17.83 -3.49
C PHE A 115 -41.23 18.42 -4.66
N PHE A 116 -40.07 19.01 -4.37
CA PHE A 116 -39.20 19.58 -5.38
C PHE A 116 -38.71 18.50 -6.33
N ARG A 117 -38.55 18.88 -7.60
CA ARG A 117 -37.85 18.05 -8.58
C ARG A 117 -36.45 17.73 -8.05
N VAL A 118 -36.13 16.44 -8.00
CA VAL A 118 -34.78 15.92 -7.76
C VAL A 118 -33.76 16.79 -8.49
N ASN A 119 -32.70 17.24 -7.80
CA ASN A 119 -31.58 17.91 -8.46
C ASN A 119 -30.75 16.88 -9.25
N GLN A 120 -31.37 16.33 -10.30
CA GLN A 120 -30.81 15.24 -11.12
C GLN A 120 -29.48 15.66 -11.73
N ARG A 121 -29.32 16.94 -12.09
CA ARG A 121 -28.08 17.46 -12.70
C ARG A 121 -26.83 17.19 -11.85
N LYS A 122 -26.88 17.43 -10.54
CA LYS A 122 -25.73 17.18 -9.64
C LYS A 122 -25.44 15.68 -9.49
N LEU A 123 -26.49 14.87 -9.35
CA LEU A 123 -26.38 13.42 -9.23
C LEU A 123 -25.83 12.80 -10.53
N ASP A 124 -26.36 13.19 -11.68
CA ASP A 124 -25.93 12.71 -12.99
C ASP A 124 -24.49 13.13 -13.28
N ALA A 125 -24.07 14.34 -12.86
CA ALA A 125 -22.66 14.75 -12.97
C ALA A 125 -21.72 13.85 -12.14
N LEU A 126 -22.14 13.46 -10.92
CA LEU A 126 -21.37 12.53 -10.08
C LEU A 126 -21.30 11.13 -10.70
N ILE A 127 -22.41 10.63 -11.24
CA ILE A 127 -22.48 9.34 -11.93
C ILE A 127 -21.59 9.36 -13.17
N GLN A 128 -21.68 10.41 -14.00
CA GLN A 128 -20.87 10.56 -15.20
C GLN A 128 -19.38 10.65 -14.87
N ALA A 129 -18.99 11.44 -13.86
CA ALA A 129 -17.59 11.51 -13.43
C ALA A 129 -17.07 10.13 -12.99
N THR A 130 -17.83 9.44 -12.13
CA THR A 130 -17.44 8.12 -11.60
C THR A 130 -17.35 7.06 -12.71
N THR A 131 -18.32 7.02 -13.61
CA THR A 131 -18.33 6.03 -14.72
C THR A 131 -17.26 6.31 -15.77
N ASN A 132 -16.94 7.58 -16.06
CA ASN A 132 -15.84 7.92 -16.97
C ASN A 132 -14.46 7.57 -16.38
N ASP A 133 -14.28 7.81 -15.08
CA ASP A 133 -13.10 7.40 -14.32
C ASP A 133 -12.92 5.87 -14.39
N MET A 134 -14.01 5.11 -14.19
CA MET A 134 -14.00 3.64 -14.30
C MET A 134 -13.65 3.16 -15.71
N ARG A 135 -14.26 3.71 -16.76
CA ARG A 135 -13.94 3.36 -18.16
C ARG A 135 -12.46 3.60 -18.50
N THR A 136 -11.89 4.67 -17.95
CA THR A 136 -10.46 4.97 -18.11
C THR A 136 -9.60 3.90 -17.44
N ALA A 137 -9.95 3.51 -16.21
CA ALA A 137 -9.24 2.48 -15.47
C ALA A 137 -9.39 1.08 -16.12
N GLU A 138 -10.56 0.75 -16.67
CA GLU A 138 -10.84 -0.48 -17.44
C GLU A 138 -9.99 -0.57 -18.71
N THR A 139 -9.81 0.55 -19.41
CA THR A 139 -8.91 0.61 -20.56
C THR A 139 -7.45 0.44 -20.13
N ALA A 140 -7.08 1.07 -19.01
CA ALA A 140 -5.72 1.01 -18.47
C ALA A 140 -5.33 -0.41 -18.01
N ILE A 141 -6.24 -1.19 -17.39
CA ILE A 141 -5.91 -2.56 -16.95
C ILE A 141 -5.64 -3.48 -18.15
N LEU A 142 -6.43 -3.37 -19.23
CA LEU A 142 -6.22 -4.17 -20.43
C LEU A 142 -4.91 -3.82 -21.12
N ARG A 143 -4.57 -2.53 -21.16
CA ARG A 143 -3.28 -2.06 -21.66
C ARG A 143 -2.12 -2.57 -20.79
N MET A 144 -2.24 -2.44 -19.47
CA MET A 144 -1.24 -2.93 -18.51
C MET A 144 -1.01 -4.43 -18.67
N ALA A 145 -2.06 -5.23 -18.79
CA ALA A 145 -1.95 -6.67 -19.01
C ALA A 145 -1.14 -6.99 -20.27
N ASN A 146 -1.40 -6.28 -21.38
CA ASN A 146 -0.64 -6.44 -22.62
C ASN A 146 0.83 -6.00 -22.48
N ASP A 147 1.08 -4.89 -21.80
CA ASP A 147 2.43 -4.36 -21.60
C ASP A 147 3.26 -5.29 -20.68
N GLN A 148 2.64 -5.83 -19.63
CA GLN A 148 3.27 -6.82 -18.75
C GLN A 148 3.52 -8.13 -19.48
N TYR A 149 2.57 -8.61 -20.30
CA TYR A 149 2.77 -9.79 -21.15
C TYR A 149 4.03 -9.65 -22.00
N ARG A 150 4.14 -8.53 -22.74
CA ARG A 150 5.30 -8.25 -23.60
C ARG A 150 6.60 -8.18 -22.81
N ARG A 151 6.57 -7.53 -21.65
CA ARG A 151 7.74 -7.41 -20.77
C ARG A 151 8.20 -8.77 -20.27
N VAL A 152 7.28 -9.58 -19.74
CA VAL A 152 7.61 -10.91 -19.22
C VAL A 152 8.18 -11.80 -20.32
N VAL A 153 7.61 -11.75 -21.53
CA VAL A 153 8.15 -12.45 -22.71
C VAL A 153 9.59 -12.00 -22.98
N PHE A 154 9.84 -10.69 -23.05
CA PHE A 154 11.19 -10.19 -23.27
C PHE A 154 12.18 -10.58 -22.16
N ASP A 155 11.80 -10.38 -20.90
CA ASP A 155 12.64 -10.67 -19.73
C ASP A 155 12.99 -12.17 -19.66
N ALA A 156 12.00 -13.06 -19.88
CA ALA A 156 12.22 -14.50 -19.91
C ALA A 156 13.20 -14.93 -21.02
N GLN A 157 13.16 -14.25 -22.18
CA GLN A 157 14.10 -14.47 -23.28
C GLN A 157 15.54 -14.11 -22.91
N VAL A 158 15.73 -12.96 -22.26
CA VAL A 158 17.05 -12.51 -21.80
C VAL A 158 17.64 -13.51 -20.80
N TYR A 159 16.82 -14.00 -19.87
CA TYR A 159 17.24 -15.03 -18.91
C TYR A 159 17.55 -16.38 -19.57
N ALA A 160 16.80 -16.78 -20.60
CA ALA A 160 17.10 -18.01 -21.33
C ALA A 160 18.41 -17.90 -22.13
N ALA A 161 18.66 -16.75 -22.75
CA ALA A 161 19.88 -16.48 -23.51
C ALA A 161 21.14 -16.43 -22.64
N SER A 162 21.02 -16.05 -21.37
CA SER A 162 22.15 -16.03 -20.42
C SER A 162 22.52 -17.40 -19.85
N GLY A 163 21.70 -18.44 -20.09
CA GLY A 163 21.92 -19.79 -19.56
C GLY A 163 21.78 -19.91 -18.03
N ALA A 164 21.29 -18.85 -17.36
CA ALA A 164 21.17 -18.76 -15.92
C ALA A 164 19.83 -19.33 -15.43
N GLY A 165 19.78 -20.64 -15.20
CA GLY A 165 18.67 -21.31 -14.50
C GLY A 165 17.64 -22.01 -15.37
N THR A 166 16.56 -22.49 -14.75
CA THR A 166 15.46 -23.20 -15.44
C THR A 166 14.48 -22.20 -16.06
N TYR A 167 13.76 -22.62 -17.10
CA TYR A 167 12.69 -21.82 -17.73
C TYR A 167 11.68 -21.31 -16.70
N GLU A 168 11.27 -22.16 -15.78
CA GLU A 168 10.33 -21.83 -14.72
C GLU A 168 10.86 -20.72 -13.81
N LYS A 169 12.16 -20.76 -13.50
CA LYS A 169 12.81 -19.74 -12.69
C LYS A 169 12.90 -18.41 -13.45
N ALA A 170 13.20 -18.44 -14.75
CA ALA A 170 13.20 -17.26 -15.61
C ALA A 170 11.83 -16.59 -15.69
N VAL A 171 10.76 -17.37 -15.89
CA VAL A 171 9.38 -16.86 -15.91
C VAL A 171 8.97 -16.34 -14.54
N ASP A 172 9.31 -17.03 -13.45
CA ASP A 172 9.02 -16.56 -12.09
C ASP A 172 9.73 -15.24 -11.77
N MET A 173 10.98 -15.07 -12.21
CA MET A 173 11.72 -13.82 -12.06
C MET A 173 11.09 -12.70 -12.89
N ALA A 174 10.76 -12.97 -14.16
CA ALA A 174 10.13 -12.01 -15.06
C ALA A 174 8.73 -11.58 -14.59
N THR A 175 7.98 -12.49 -13.94
CA THR A 175 6.62 -12.22 -13.45
C THR A 175 6.58 -11.71 -12.01
N HIS A 176 7.67 -11.84 -11.24
CA HIS A 176 7.69 -11.58 -9.80
C HIS A 176 7.09 -10.21 -9.42
N ASP A 177 7.60 -9.13 -10.00
CA ASP A 177 7.18 -7.77 -9.64
C ASP A 177 5.71 -7.52 -9.96
N MET A 178 5.26 -8.04 -11.10
CA MET A 178 3.87 -7.96 -11.52
C MET A 178 2.96 -8.77 -10.60
N LEU A 179 3.33 -10.02 -10.24
CA LEU A 179 2.56 -10.85 -9.32
C LEU A 179 2.54 -10.25 -7.91
N ALA A 180 3.66 -9.69 -7.45
CA ALA A 180 3.76 -9.05 -6.16
C ALA A 180 2.85 -7.80 -6.08
N ALA A 181 2.90 -6.93 -7.09
CA ALA A 181 2.16 -5.68 -7.13
C ALA A 181 0.68 -5.84 -7.58
N GLY A 182 0.36 -6.87 -8.36
CA GLY A 182 -0.86 -6.92 -9.16
C GLY A 182 -0.79 -6.03 -10.41
N LEU A 183 -1.88 -5.96 -11.17
CA LEU A 183 -1.99 -5.09 -12.34
C LEU A 183 -2.31 -3.65 -11.90
N ASN A 184 -1.30 -2.95 -11.38
CA ASN A 184 -1.40 -1.60 -10.82
C ASN A 184 -1.55 -0.48 -11.88
N CYS A 185 -2.68 -0.51 -12.59
CA CYS A 185 -2.96 0.31 -13.76
C CYS A 185 -3.42 1.75 -13.48
N VAL A 186 -3.76 2.09 -12.23
CA VAL A 186 -4.22 3.45 -11.87
C VAL A 186 -3.12 4.18 -11.11
N GLN A 187 -2.70 5.34 -11.62
CA GLN A 187 -1.72 6.19 -10.96
C GLN A 187 -2.38 7.44 -10.38
N TYR A 188 -2.14 7.71 -9.10
CA TYR A 188 -2.55 8.95 -8.45
C TYR A 188 -1.56 10.08 -8.71
N LYS A 189 -2.00 11.33 -8.47
CA LYS A 189 -1.15 12.52 -8.64
C LYS A 189 0.15 12.48 -7.84
N ASN A 190 0.19 11.73 -6.74
CA ASN A 190 1.37 11.55 -5.90
C ASN A 190 2.30 10.41 -6.37
N GLY A 191 2.07 9.86 -7.58
CA GLY A 191 2.84 8.76 -8.15
C GLY A 191 2.46 7.37 -7.65
N ALA A 192 1.64 7.25 -6.60
CA ALA A 192 1.21 5.96 -6.08
C ALA A 192 0.38 5.20 -7.12
N ARG A 193 0.66 3.91 -7.26
CA ARG A 193 -0.02 3.02 -8.22
C ARG A 193 -0.95 2.06 -7.49
N HIS A 194 -2.13 1.87 -8.05
CA HIS A 194 -3.22 1.11 -7.48
C HIS A 194 -3.77 0.13 -8.52
N THR A 195 -4.22 -1.04 -8.06
CA THR A 195 -4.96 -1.98 -8.92
C THR A 195 -6.33 -1.44 -9.25
N LEU A 196 -6.97 -1.98 -10.29
CA LEU A 196 -8.34 -1.60 -10.66
C LEU A 196 -9.31 -1.89 -9.51
N ALA A 197 -9.17 -3.03 -8.83
CA ALA A 197 -10.04 -3.39 -7.71
C ALA A 197 -9.93 -2.41 -6.54
N ASP A 198 -8.70 -2.01 -6.16
CA ASP A 198 -8.49 -1.01 -5.11
C ASP A 198 -9.07 0.35 -5.51
N TYR A 199 -8.83 0.79 -6.74
CA TYR A 199 -9.40 2.04 -7.23
C TYR A 199 -10.93 2.02 -7.28
N ALA A 200 -11.53 0.93 -7.75
CA ALA A 200 -12.98 0.75 -7.82
C ALA A 200 -13.62 0.82 -6.43
N ASP A 201 -13.08 0.09 -5.44
CA ASP A 201 -13.56 0.15 -4.05
C ASP A 201 -13.50 1.58 -3.50
N MET A 202 -12.41 2.30 -3.76
CA MET A 202 -12.27 3.70 -3.37
C MET A 202 -13.32 4.59 -4.03
N ALA A 203 -13.42 4.53 -5.37
CA ALA A 203 -14.25 5.42 -6.17
C ALA A 203 -15.74 5.20 -5.88
N ILE A 204 -16.19 3.94 -5.86
CA ILE A 204 -17.59 3.57 -5.65
C ILE A 204 -18.04 3.97 -4.24
N ARG A 205 -17.29 3.62 -3.19
CA ARG A 205 -17.64 4.02 -1.82
C ARG A 205 -17.73 5.53 -1.65
N THR A 206 -16.80 6.24 -2.27
CA THR A 206 -16.76 7.71 -2.22
C THR A 206 -17.95 8.32 -2.96
N ALA A 207 -18.28 7.80 -4.15
CA ALA A 207 -19.42 8.23 -4.94
C ALA A 207 -20.75 7.93 -4.23
N CYS A 208 -20.96 6.71 -3.74
CA CYS A 208 -22.15 6.34 -2.97
C CYS A 208 -22.31 7.20 -1.71
N LYS A 209 -21.22 7.47 -0.98
CA LYS A 209 -21.27 8.37 0.19
C LYS A 209 -21.70 9.78 -0.21
N ARG A 210 -21.12 10.35 -1.26
CA ARG A 210 -21.47 11.70 -1.75
C ARG A 210 -22.92 11.76 -2.23
N ALA A 211 -23.38 10.73 -2.93
CA ALA A 211 -24.75 10.61 -3.40
C ALA A 211 -25.74 10.55 -2.24
N LYS A 212 -25.45 9.74 -1.22
CA LYS A 212 -26.25 9.68 0.01
C LYS A 212 -26.32 11.05 0.71
N LEU A 213 -25.17 11.69 0.95
CA LEU A 213 -25.11 13.02 1.58
C LEU A 213 -25.85 14.09 0.77
N GLN A 214 -25.81 13.99 -0.57
CA GLN A 214 -26.57 14.88 -1.45
C GLN A 214 -28.08 14.66 -1.32
N GLY A 215 -28.54 13.40 -1.25
CA GLY A 215 -29.95 13.08 -1.04
C GLY A 215 -30.46 13.58 0.31
N GLU A 216 -29.71 13.32 1.38
CA GLU A 216 -30.00 13.85 2.72
C GLU A 216 -30.03 15.40 2.70
N GLY A 217 -29.01 16.02 2.12
CA GLY A 217 -28.91 17.47 2.07
C GLY A 217 -30.01 18.14 1.27
N GLN A 218 -30.43 17.55 0.14
CA GLN A 218 -31.57 18.03 -0.64
C GLN A 218 -32.85 18.01 0.21
N LYS A 219 -33.09 16.91 0.93
CA LYS A 219 -34.28 16.82 1.77
C LYS A 219 -34.25 17.84 2.91
N ARG A 220 -33.10 18.00 3.56
CA ARG A 220 -32.87 19.07 4.55
C ARG A 220 -33.16 20.47 4.00
N GLN A 221 -32.71 20.76 2.78
CA GLN A 221 -32.98 22.02 2.08
C GLN A 221 -34.49 22.25 1.88
N GLU A 222 -35.23 21.22 1.46
CA GLU A 222 -36.69 21.30 1.27
C GLU A 222 -37.43 21.65 2.57
N TRP A 223 -36.91 21.18 3.71
CA TRP A 223 -37.45 21.47 5.05
C TRP A 223 -36.81 22.69 5.73
N GLY A 224 -35.98 23.47 5.02
CA GLY A 224 -35.37 24.68 5.55
C GLY A 224 -34.37 24.43 6.70
N VAL A 225 -33.81 23.22 6.79
CA VAL A 225 -32.83 22.84 7.82
C VAL A 225 -31.45 22.78 7.21
N SER A 226 -30.49 23.52 7.78
CA SER A 226 -29.10 23.55 7.29
C SER A 226 -28.07 23.16 8.34
N THR A 227 -28.47 22.93 9.59
CA THR A 227 -27.56 22.54 10.68
C THR A 227 -27.42 21.03 10.79
N VAL A 228 -26.18 20.54 10.84
CA VAL A 228 -25.84 19.12 10.94
C VAL A 228 -24.83 18.89 12.05
N ILE A 229 -24.83 17.71 12.65
CA ILE A 229 -23.84 17.32 13.66
C ILE A 229 -22.99 16.17 13.14
N MET A 230 -21.66 16.31 13.22
CA MET A 230 -20.75 15.25 12.86
C MET A 230 -20.78 14.12 13.90
N ASN A 231 -21.09 12.90 13.47
CA ASN A 231 -21.30 11.77 14.37
C ASN A 231 -20.01 11.39 15.12
N LYS A 232 -20.08 11.25 16.45
CA LYS A 232 -18.99 10.75 17.31
C LYS A 232 -18.81 9.24 17.16
N ARG A 233 -18.16 8.83 16.08
CA ARG A 233 -17.70 7.45 15.86
C ARG A 233 -16.52 7.14 16.79
N GLY A 234 -16.38 5.87 17.22
CA GLY A 234 -15.29 5.45 18.12
C GLY A 234 -13.89 5.41 17.50
N ASN A 235 -13.78 5.42 16.16
CA ASN A 235 -12.48 5.39 15.46
C ASN A 235 -12.48 6.32 14.22
N PRO A 236 -12.55 7.65 14.42
CA PRO A 236 -12.41 8.60 13.33
C PRO A 236 -10.96 8.64 12.85
N CYS A 237 -10.76 8.92 11.57
CA CYS A 237 -9.41 9.10 11.04
C CYS A 237 -8.83 10.45 11.49
N PRO A 238 -7.51 10.67 11.39
CA PRO A 238 -6.88 11.94 11.77
C PRO A 238 -7.42 13.18 11.05
N LYS A 239 -7.92 13.03 9.81
CA LYS A 239 -8.50 14.15 9.03
C LYS A 239 -9.90 14.53 9.48
N CYS A 240 -10.69 13.57 9.95
CA CYS A 240 -12.07 13.80 10.39
C CYS A 240 -12.16 14.13 11.88
N LEU A 241 -11.21 13.64 12.68
CA LEU A 241 -11.17 13.83 14.13
C LEU A 241 -11.40 15.28 14.58
N PRO A 242 -10.86 16.34 13.92
CA PRO A 242 -11.10 17.72 14.33
C PRO A 242 -12.54 18.20 14.19
N TRP A 243 -13.37 17.51 13.40
CA TRP A 243 -14.74 17.91 13.06
C TRP A 243 -15.80 17.09 13.77
N VAL A 244 -15.44 15.87 14.20
CA VAL A 244 -16.34 14.95 14.89
C VAL A 244 -16.90 15.56 16.17
N GLY A 245 -18.21 15.40 16.39
CA GLY A 245 -18.92 15.95 17.54
C GLY A 245 -19.16 17.46 17.47
N LYS A 246 -18.93 18.11 16.32
CA LYS A 246 -19.25 19.53 16.12
C LYS A 246 -20.51 19.69 15.27
N VAL A 247 -21.30 20.71 15.59
CA VAL A 247 -22.34 21.21 14.67
C VAL A 247 -21.66 21.99 13.56
N LEU A 248 -22.14 21.82 12.33
CA LEU A 248 -21.72 22.52 11.13
C LEU A 248 -22.96 23.05 10.41
N ILE A 249 -22.77 24.12 9.63
CA ILE A 249 -23.77 24.58 8.65
C ILE A 249 -23.45 23.90 7.33
N ASP A 250 -24.39 23.12 6.79
CA ASP A 250 -24.27 22.45 5.51
C ASP A 250 -24.57 23.39 4.34
N ASP A 251 -23.55 24.16 3.97
CA ASP A 251 -23.52 25.03 2.79
C ASP A 251 -23.24 24.28 1.48
N VAL A 252 -23.03 22.96 1.53
CA VAL A 252 -22.63 22.14 0.38
C VAL A 252 -23.83 21.45 -0.24
N TRP A 253 -24.65 20.80 0.60
CA TRP A 253 -25.79 20.01 0.14
C TRP A 253 -27.13 20.60 0.56
N SER A 254 -27.24 21.16 1.78
CA SER A 254 -28.49 21.75 2.29
C SER A 254 -28.71 23.22 1.93
N GLY A 255 -27.69 23.89 1.36
CA GLY A 255 -27.80 25.29 0.93
C GLY A 255 -27.74 26.30 2.07
N GLY A 256 -27.16 25.92 3.20
CA GLY A 256 -26.99 26.81 4.34
C GLY A 256 -25.99 27.94 4.11
N SER A 257 -26.01 28.91 5.03
CA SER A 257 -25.14 30.08 5.00
C SER A 257 -24.63 30.45 6.39
N ARG A 258 -23.60 31.30 6.49
CA ARG A 258 -23.11 31.81 7.79
C ARG A 258 -24.17 32.53 8.62
N LYS A 259 -25.30 32.92 8.03
CA LYS A 259 -26.40 33.56 8.75
C LYS A 259 -27.21 32.56 9.59
N ASP A 260 -27.05 31.27 9.31
CA ASP A 260 -27.86 30.20 9.89
C ASP A 260 -27.36 29.76 11.28
N GLY A 261 -26.22 30.31 11.74
CA GLY A 261 -25.75 30.09 13.11
C GLY A 261 -24.27 30.38 13.33
N PRO A 262 -23.79 30.27 14.58
CA PRO A 262 -22.40 30.49 14.95
C PRO A 262 -21.49 29.28 14.69
N TYR A 263 -21.85 28.41 13.74
CA TYR A 263 -21.14 27.15 13.48
C TYR A 263 -20.21 27.25 12.25
N PRO A 264 -19.16 26.41 12.15
CA PRO A 264 -18.32 26.34 10.96
C PRO A 264 -19.11 25.84 9.75
N LEU A 265 -18.66 26.21 8.54
CA LEU A 265 -19.22 25.73 7.29
C LEU A 265 -18.73 24.31 6.95
N MET A 266 -19.63 23.50 6.40
CA MET A 266 -19.32 22.15 5.89
C MET A 266 -18.24 22.20 4.81
N SER A 267 -18.31 23.18 3.90
CA SER A 267 -17.29 23.39 2.87
C SER A 267 -15.89 23.58 3.44
N THR A 268 -15.77 24.28 4.57
CA THR A 268 -14.49 24.50 5.27
C THR A 268 -13.97 23.20 5.88
N ALA A 269 -14.85 22.37 6.43
CA ALA A 269 -14.48 21.06 6.96
C ALA A 269 -14.01 20.11 5.86
N ILE A 270 -14.70 20.10 4.71
CA ILE A 270 -14.33 19.31 3.53
C ILE A 270 -12.97 19.77 3.01
N ALA A 271 -12.74 21.08 2.89
CA ALA A 271 -11.44 21.63 2.48
C ALA A 271 -10.30 21.20 3.42
N ALA A 272 -10.58 21.05 4.73
CA ALA A 272 -9.64 20.53 5.73
C ALA A 272 -9.50 18.99 5.73
N GLY A 273 -10.21 18.27 4.87
CA GLY A 273 -10.07 16.83 4.68
C GLY A 273 -11.20 15.96 5.21
N LEU A 274 -12.30 16.55 5.70
CA LEU A 274 -13.52 15.80 6.00
C LEU A 274 -14.09 15.19 4.70
N TYR A 275 -14.68 13.99 4.79
CA TYR A 275 -15.18 13.24 3.63
C TYR A 275 -14.12 12.95 2.55
N HIS A 276 -12.87 12.73 2.98
CA HIS A 276 -11.82 12.19 2.11
C HIS A 276 -12.23 10.83 1.49
N PRO A 277 -11.52 10.34 0.45
CA PRO A 277 -11.81 9.04 -0.14
C PRO A 277 -11.87 7.91 0.89
N ARG A 278 -12.86 7.02 0.78
CA ARG A 278 -13.18 5.95 1.75
C ARG A 278 -13.47 6.42 3.19
N CYS A 279 -13.87 7.68 3.38
CA CYS A 279 -14.32 8.14 4.68
C CYS A 279 -15.54 7.34 5.15
N LYS A 280 -15.51 6.86 6.40
CA LYS A 280 -16.64 6.17 7.03
C LYS A 280 -17.40 7.05 8.03
N ASP A 281 -16.98 8.31 8.19
CA ASP A 281 -17.70 9.27 9.03
C ASP A 281 -18.99 9.71 8.32
N GLY A 282 -19.95 10.17 9.12
CA GLY A 282 -21.24 10.68 8.68
C GLY A 282 -21.69 11.80 9.60
N HIS A 283 -22.68 12.55 9.16
CA HIS A 283 -23.40 13.50 10.00
C HIS A 283 -24.87 13.12 10.03
N THR A 284 -25.58 13.60 11.04
CA THR A 284 -27.05 13.61 11.11
C THR A 284 -27.53 15.04 11.21
N THR A 285 -28.83 15.25 11.08
CA THR A 285 -29.41 16.58 11.24
C THR A 285 -29.31 17.03 12.69
N TYR A 286 -28.95 18.31 12.89
CA TYR A 286 -28.97 18.94 14.20
C TYR A 286 -30.22 19.83 14.29
N PHE A 287 -31.22 19.33 15.01
CA PHE A 287 -32.46 20.06 15.28
C PHE A 287 -32.29 20.87 16.57
N GLU A 288 -32.19 22.19 16.45
CA GLU A 288 -32.08 23.06 17.62
C GLU A 288 -33.26 22.83 18.57
N GLY A 289 -32.96 22.67 19.87
CA GLY A 289 -33.96 22.39 20.91
C GLY A 289 -34.42 20.93 21.02
N ILE A 290 -34.14 20.06 20.03
CA ILE A 290 -34.51 18.63 20.05
C ILE A 290 -33.29 17.72 20.12
N SER A 291 -32.25 18.01 19.34
CA SER A 291 -31.01 17.24 19.33
C SER A 291 -30.20 17.49 20.60
N THR A 292 -29.66 16.42 21.17
CA THR A 292 -28.75 16.53 22.32
C THR A 292 -27.54 17.40 21.95
N PRO A 293 -27.13 18.34 22.82
CA PRO A 293 -25.97 19.18 22.56
C PRO A 293 -24.71 18.35 22.27
N PRO A 294 -23.82 18.83 21.39
CA PRO A 294 -22.68 18.05 20.93
C PRO A 294 -21.65 17.82 22.04
N ASP A 295 -21.26 16.56 22.27
CA ASP A 295 -20.03 16.26 23.01
C ASP A 295 -18.82 16.27 22.05
N SER A 296 -18.32 17.48 21.79
CA SER A 296 -17.16 17.72 20.91
C SER A 296 -15.81 17.38 21.55
N LYS A 297 -15.78 17.01 22.84
CA LYS A 297 -14.52 16.83 23.58
C LYS A 297 -14.11 15.36 23.55
N PHE A 298 -12.88 15.13 23.13
CA PHE A 298 -12.20 13.84 23.33
C PHE A 298 -11.29 13.92 24.55
N THR A 299 -11.43 12.96 25.45
CA THR A 299 -10.50 12.74 26.55
C THR A 299 -9.16 12.21 26.02
N ARG A 300 -8.07 12.42 26.78
CA ARG A 300 -6.74 11.84 26.43
C ARG A 300 -6.79 10.32 26.27
N LYS A 301 -7.63 9.63 27.05
CA LYS A 301 -7.83 8.18 26.97
C LYS A 301 -8.49 7.78 25.65
N GLU A 302 -9.53 8.48 25.23
CA GLU A 302 -10.19 8.26 23.94
C GLU A 302 -9.25 8.53 22.77
N LEU A 303 -8.48 9.62 22.79
CA LEU A 303 -7.52 9.93 21.73
C LEU A 303 -6.47 8.82 21.56
N LYS A 304 -5.94 8.30 22.68
CA LYS A 304 -4.99 7.18 22.66
C LYS A 304 -5.64 5.89 22.15
N GLN A 305 -6.90 5.66 22.46
CA GLN A 305 -7.66 4.51 21.96
C GLN A 305 -7.87 4.62 20.43
N ILE A 306 -8.28 5.78 19.94
CA ILE A 306 -8.45 6.07 18.51
C ILE A 306 -7.13 5.87 17.76
N GLU A 307 -6.01 6.33 18.32
CA GLU A 307 -4.69 6.09 17.72
C GLU A 307 -4.36 4.59 17.62
N ASN A 308 -4.59 3.85 18.71
CA ASN A 308 -4.38 2.40 18.74
C ASN A 308 -5.26 1.67 17.74
N ASP A 309 -6.53 2.05 17.61
CA ASP A 309 -7.50 1.41 16.71
C ASP A 309 -7.19 1.72 15.24
N ASN A 310 -6.81 2.97 14.93
CA ASN A 310 -6.29 3.33 13.61
C ASN A 310 -5.03 2.52 13.27
N ARG A 311 -4.11 2.30 14.22
CA ARG A 311 -2.92 1.47 14.03
C ARG A 311 -3.29 0.01 13.75
N LYS A 312 -4.20 -0.57 14.52
CA LYS A 312 -4.70 -1.94 14.31
C LYS A 312 -5.37 -2.08 12.95
N GLU A 313 -6.20 -1.12 12.52
CA GLU A 313 -6.82 -1.16 11.20
C GLU A 313 -5.76 -1.09 10.07
N ALA A 314 -4.74 -0.25 10.22
CA ALA A 314 -3.64 -0.17 9.26
C ALA A 314 -2.84 -1.50 9.17
N GLN A 315 -2.62 -2.16 10.31
CA GLN A 315 -1.96 -3.47 10.39
C GLN A 315 -2.79 -4.55 9.70
N LYS A 316 -4.11 -4.61 9.96
CA LYS A 316 -5.02 -5.54 9.27
C LYS A 316 -4.96 -5.37 7.76
N LYS A 317 -5.03 -4.13 7.27
CA LYS A 317 -4.92 -3.84 5.84
C LYS A 317 -3.57 -4.23 5.26
N TYR A 318 -2.49 -4.08 6.03
CA TYR A 318 -1.16 -4.53 5.59
C TYR A 318 -1.12 -6.05 5.47
N ALA A 319 -1.59 -6.78 6.47
CA ALA A 319 -1.67 -8.24 6.42
C ALA A 319 -2.53 -8.73 5.25
N GLU A 320 -3.67 -8.10 4.98
CA GLU A 320 -4.51 -8.41 3.81
C GLU A 320 -3.75 -8.22 2.49
N ARG A 321 -2.97 -7.13 2.35
CA ARG A 321 -2.13 -6.92 1.16
C ARG A 321 -1.04 -7.98 1.02
N GLN A 322 -0.39 -8.37 2.12
CA GLN A 322 0.61 -9.44 2.09
C GLN A 322 -0.02 -10.78 1.71
N ARG A 323 -1.22 -11.09 2.23
CA ARG A 323 -1.98 -12.28 1.82
C ARG A 323 -2.28 -12.28 0.32
N GLY A 324 -2.73 -11.14 -0.23
CA GLY A 324 -2.96 -11.02 -1.67
C GLY A 324 -1.67 -11.21 -2.49
N LYS A 325 -0.57 -10.56 -2.07
CA LYS A 325 0.76 -10.69 -2.69
C LYS A 325 1.21 -12.15 -2.74
N PHE A 326 1.25 -12.81 -1.58
CA PHE A 326 1.71 -14.20 -1.47
C PHE A 326 0.72 -15.21 -2.02
N GLY A 327 -0.58 -14.88 -2.05
CA GLY A 327 -1.59 -15.63 -2.78
C GLY A 327 -1.23 -15.71 -4.26
N ARG A 328 -1.09 -14.56 -4.93
CA ARG A 328 -0.71 -14.51 -6.35
C ARG A 328 0.63 -15.17 -6.63
N LEU A 329 1.66 -14.89 -5.84
CA LEU A 329 2.98 -15.53 -6.02
C LEU A 329 2.91 -17.05 -5.86
N ALA A 330 2.17 -17.56 -4.87
CA ALA A 330 2.03 -19.01 -4.68
C ALA A 330 1.23 -19.67 -5.80
N ASP A 331 0.14 -19.03 -6.23
CA ASP A 331 -0.81 -19.60 -7.18
C ASP A 331 -0.29 -19.55 -8.64
N TYR A 332 0.59 -18.60 -8.96
CA TYR A 332 1.05 -18.34 -10.33
C TYR A 332 2.55 -18.56 -10.58
N SER A 333 3.37 -18.83 -9.56
CA SER A 333 4.74 -19.32 -9.79
C SER A 333 4.71 -20.63 -10.59
N LEU A 334 5.74 -20.90 -11.38
CA LEU A 334 5.97 -22.14 -12.10
C LEU A 334 7.00 -23.02 -11.38
N ASP A 335 8.04 -22.41 -10.79
CA ASP A 335 9.14 -23.13 -10.16
C ASP A 335 8.70 -23.84 -8.87
N PRO A 336 9.01 -25.13 -8.68
CA PRO A 336 8.58 -25.89 -7.50
C PRO A 336 9.09 -25.33 -6.17
N GLU A 337 10.30 -24.77 -6.13
CA GLU A 337 10.88 -24.19 -4.92
C GLU A 337 10.16 -22.88 -4.57
N ASN A 338 9.98 -22.00 -5.54
CA ASN A 338 9.20 -20.76 -5.39
C ASN A 338 7.77 -21.04 -4.93
N LYS A 339 7.08 -22.00 -5.56
CA LYS A 339 5.73 -22.43 -5.15
C LYS A 339 5.70 -22.84 -3.68
N ARG A 340 6.63 -23.69 -3.24
CA ARG A 340 6.71 -24.13 -1.84
C ARG A 340 6.96 -22.95 -0.90
N ARG A 341 7.91 -22.08 -1.25
CA ARG A 341 8.29 -20.90 -0.48
C ARG A 341 7.11 -19.94 -0.31
N TYR A 342 6.45 -19.58 -1.41
CA TYR A 342 5.32 -18.64 -1.37
C TYR A 342 4.06 -19.25 -0.75
N THR A 343 3.82 -20.55 -0.92
CA THR A 343 2.72 -21.26 -0.23
C THR A 343 2.93 -21.25 1.29
N ALA A 344 4.15 -21.52 1.75
CA ALA A 344 4.47 -21.43 3.18
C ALA A 344 4.22 -20.02 3.74
N ARG A 345 4.56 -18.97 2.97
CA ARG A 345 4.29 -17.57 3.34
C ARG A 345 2.80 -17.24 3.33
N LYS A 346 2.05 -17.65 2.30
CA LYS A 346 0.59 -17.54 2.23
C LYS A 346 -0.06 -18.13 3.48
N ASN A 347 0.33 -19.35 3.85
CA ASN A 347 -0.17 -20.04 5.03
C ASN A 347 0.20 -19.32 6.33
N ALA A 348 1.42 -18.77 6.46
CA ALA A 348 1.83 -18.01 7.63
C ALA A 348 0.94 -16.76 7.85
N TRP A 349 0.69 -16.00 6.77
CA TRP A 349 -0.21 -14.84 6.82
C TRP A 349 -1.68 -15.22 7.08
N GLU A 350 -2.11 -16.41 6.65
CA GLU A 350 -3.45 -16.94 6.98
C GLU A 350 -3.57 -17.39 8.43
N GLN A 351 -2.51 -17.96 9.01
CA GLN A 351 -2.47 -18.31 10.42
C GLN A 351 -2.46 -17.07 11.32
N GLU A 352 -1.76 -16.00 10.94
CA GLU A 352 -1.81 -14.72 11.66
C GLU A 352 -3.23 -14.16 11.73
N LYS A 353 -4.00 -14.23 10.62
CA LYS A 353 -5.42 -13.87 10.59
C LYS A 353 -6.26 -14.73 11.54
N ALA A 354 -5.97 -16.03 11.61
CA ALA A 354 -6.66 -16.95 12.50
C ALA A 354 -6.37 -16.65 13.98
N VAL A 355 -5.12 -16.31 14.34
CA VAL A 355 -4.73 -15.90 15.69
C VAL A 355 -5.40 -14.58 16.10
N GLU A 356 -5.44 -13.60 15.19
CA GLU A 356 -6.14 -12.33 15.41
C GLU A 356 -7.66 -12.54 15.60
N SER A 357 -8.28 -13.43 14.82
CA SER A 357 -9.71 -13.77 14.95
C SER A 357 -10.06 -14.47 16.26
N ARG A 358 -9.07 -15.13 16.91
CA ARG A 358 -9.21 -15.83 18.20
C ARG A 358 -8.84 -14.95 19.41
N GLY A 359 -8.58 -13.66 19.21
CA GLY A 359 -8.27 -12.71 20.29
C GLY A 359 -6.85 -12.83 20.88
N GLY A 360 -5.95 -13.58 20.22
CA GLY A 360 -4.54 -13.65 20.60
C GLY A 360 -3.75 -12.42 20.15
N ASN A 361 -2.77 -11.97 20.94
CA ASN A 361 -1.83 -10.95 20.50
C ASN A 361 -0.99 -11.50 19.33
N ALA A 362 -1.12 -10.90 18.14
CA ALA A 362 -0.28 -11.21 16.99
C ALA A 362 1.21 -10.99 17.33
N ILE A 363 2.04 -11.99 17.01
CA ILE A 363 3.50 -11.95 17.16
C ILE A 363 4.08 -11.11 16.00
N MET A 364 4.92 -10.12 16.33
CA MET A 364 5.75 -9.28 15.43
C MET A 364 5.01 -8.39 14.42
N THR A 365 4.42 -7.28 14.89
CA THR A 365 3.76 -6.27 14.06
C THR A 365 4.72 -5.13 13.67
N TYR A 366 5.09 -5.01 12.38
CA TYR A 366 5.82 -3.85 11.84
C TYR A 366 5.06 -2.53 12.11
N LYS A 367 5.65 -1.64 12.91
CA LYS A 367 5.17 -0.31 13.31
C LYS A 367 5.54 0.80 12.33
N GLY A 368 6.40 0.52 11.35
CA GLY A 368 6.84 1.49 10.34
C GLY A 368 7.86 2.50 10.89
N ILE A 369 8.53 3.21 9.97
CA ILE A 369 9.53 4.22 10.32
C ILE A 369 8.90 5.29 11.23
N PRO A 370 9.52 5.62 12.39
CA PRO A 370 8.97 6.61 13.31
C PRO A 370 8.80 7.97 12.63
N LYS A 371 7.59 8.55 12.75
CA LYS A 371 7.30 9.87 12.20
C LYS A 371 8.06 11.01 12.87
N THR A 372 8.68 10.76 14.03
CA THR A 372 9.48 11.75 14.75
C THR A 372 10.82 12.00 14.08
N TRP A 373 11.36 11.03 13.32
CA TRP A 373 12.67 11.16 12.70
C TRP A 373 12.70 12.31 11.69
N LYS A 374 13.61 13.26 11.93
CA LYS A 374 13.88 14.39 11.04
C LYS A 374 14.52 13.93 9.74
N ARG A 375 14.45 14.81 8.74
CA ARG A 375 15.08 14.61 7.42
C ARG A 375 16.37 15.41 7.34
N LEU A 376 17.40 14.82 6.73
CA LEU A 376 18.66 15.52 6.41
C LEU A 376 18.48 16.42 5.18
N GLU A 377 19.06 17.63 5.22
CA GLU A 377 19.17 18.54 4.07
C GLU A 377 20.45 18.23 3.26
N GLY A 378 20.39 18.24 1.92
CA GLY A 378 21.52 17.96 1.00
C GLY A 378 21.42 16.64 0.20
N THR A 379 22.41 16.33 -0.67
CA THR A 379 22.50 15.11 -1.50
C THR A 379 23.08 13.91 -0.74
N ALA A 380 22.73 12.67 -1.11
CA ALA A 380 23.11 11.46 -0.34
C ALA A 380 24.62 11.17 -0.40
N ASP A 381 25.29 11.77 -1.37
CA ASP A 381 26.67 11.50 -1.75
C ASP A 381 27.71 12.09 -0.77
N ASP A 382 27.29 13.00 0.13
CA ASP A 382 28.16 13.67 1.13
C ASP A 382 28.07 13.04 2.54
N LEU A 383 27.75 11.74 2.64
CA LEU A 383 27.49 11.11 3.92
C LEU A 383 28.77 10.83 4.71
N ASP A 384 29.04 11.65 5.72
CA ASP A 384 30.13 11.43 6.67
C ASP A 384 29.89 10.16 7.50
N LEU A 385 30.60 9.07 7.18
CA LEU A 385 30.49 7.77 7.86
C LEU A 385 30.71 7.88 9.38
N LYS A 386 31.51 8.84 9.85
CA LYS A 386 31.74 9.01 11.29
C LYS A 386 30.49 9.47 12.03
N LYS A 387 29.52 10.10 11.33
CA LYS A 387 28.21 10.47 11.91
C LYS A 387 27.27 9.28 12.05
N VAL A 388 27.53 8.14 11.41
CA VAL A 388 26.71 6.93 11.59
C VAL A 388 26.87 6.40 13.02
N ASN A 389 28.10 6.38 13.52
CA ASN A 389 28.44 5.91 14.86
C ASN A 389 29.34 6.92 15.62
N PRO A 390 28.82 8.09 16.01
CA PRO A 390 29.63 9.18 16.57
C PRO A 390 30.25 8.84 17.93
N ASN A 391 29.76 7.77 18.59
CA ASN A 391 30.27 7.29 19.87
C ASN A 391 31.27 6.14 19.71
N TYR A 392 31.69 5.80 18.49
CA TYR A 392 32.63 4.72 18.25
C TYR A 392 33.98 4.99 18.95
N ARG A 393 34.41 4.01 19.75
CA ARG A 393 35.75 3.95 20.34
C ARG A 393 36.23 2.51 20.29
N TRP A 394 37.44 2.29 19.79
CA TRP A 394 38.02 0.95 19.75
C TRP A 394 38.41 0.47 21.16
N ALA A 395 37.47 -0.23 21.82
CA ALA A 395 37.69 -0.89 23.10
C ALA A 395 36.78 -2.11 23.23
N ASN A 396 37.32 -3.24 23.69
CA ASN A 396 36.62 -4.53 23.77
C ASN A 396 35.37 -4.53 24.66
N SER A 397 35.25 -3.57 25.59
CA SER A 397 34.11 -3.42 26.50
C SER A 397 33.08 -2.38 26.04
N ASP A 398 33.35 -1.65 24.95
CA ASP A 398 32.46 -0.60 24.47
C ASP A 398 31.27 -1.19 23.70
N GLU A 399 30.08 -0.61 23.87
CA GLU A 399 28.88 -1.11 23.21
C GLU A 399 28.74 -0.59 21.78
N TYR A 400 29.43 0.51 21.43
CA TYR A 400 29.50 1.08 20.10
C TYR A 400 30.66 0.51 19.27
N SER A 401 31.56 -0.30 19.87
CA SER A 401 32.50 -1.15 19.12
C SER A 401 31.94 -2.52 18.75
N ARG A 402 30.75 -2.89 19.28
CA ARG A 402 30.09 -4.21 19.06
C ARG A 402 28.68 -4.11 18.46
N ASN A 403 28.39 -3.00 17.78
CA ASN A 403 27.08 -2.68 17.18
C ASN A 403 27.12 -2.56 15.65
N CYS A 404 28.04 -3.23 14.96
CA CYS A 404 28.21 -3.14 13.49
C CYS A 404 26.88 -3.32 12.73
N TYR A 405 26.05 -4.27 13.15
CA TYR A 405 24.70 -4.51 12.61
C TYR A 405 23.73 -3.35 12.81
N ASN A 406 23.88 -2.54 13.87
CA ASN A 406 23.09 -1.32 14.00
C ASN A 406 23.64 -0.20 13.10
N CYS A 407 24.95 -0.18 12.86
CA CYS A 407 25.61 0.83 12.05
C CYS A 407 25.24 0.71 10.57
N VAL A 408 25.12 -0.51 10.04
CA VAL A 408 24.66 -0.73 8.65
C VAL A 408 23.22 -0.22 8.45
N VAL A 409 22.33 -0.47 9.42
CA VAL A 409 20.95 0.03 9.34
C VAL A 409 20.91 1.56 9.44
N ALA A 410 21.66 2.15 10.37
CA ALA A 410 21.74 3.60 10.50
C ALA A 410 22.32 4.26 9.24
N TYR A 411 23.35 3.65 8.64
CA TYR A 411 23.92 4.07 7.36
C TYR A 411 22.85 4.17 6.27
N GLU A 412 22.12 3.08 6.03
CA GLU A 412 21.11 3.04 4.99
C GLU A 412 19.95 4.00 5.28
N MET A 413 19.55 4.17 6.54
CA MET A 413 18.54 5.16 6.90
C MET A 413 19.02 6.60 6.64
N ARG A 414 20.30 6.90 6.88
CA ARG A 414 20.88 8.20 6.52
C ARG A 414 20.97 8.39 5.00
N MET A 415 21.30 7.34 4.23
CA MET A 415 21.24 7.36 2.76
C MET A 415 19.83 7.67 2.25
N ARG A 416 18.80 7.17 2.96
CA ARG A 416 17.38 7.51 2.75
C ARG A 416 16.94 8.84 3.35
N LYS A 417 17.89 9.70 3.73
CA LYS A 417 17.68 11.07 4.24
C LYS A 417 17.02 11.14 5.61
N TYR A 418 17.22 10.17 6.48
CA TYR A 418 16.80 10.27 7.88
C TYR A 418 17.97 10.69 8.77
N ASP A 419 17.73 11.65 9.66
CA ASP A 419 18.73 12.14 10.60
C ASP A 419 18.78 11.22 11.83
N VAL A 420 19.58 10.16 11.70
CA VAL A 420 19.68 9.10 12.72
C VAL A 420 21.11 8.67 12.95
N THR A 421 21.37 8.12 14.14
CA THR A 421 22.64 7.50 14.52
C THR A 421 22.40 6.08 15.03
N ALA A 422 23.45 5.24 14.97
CA ALA A 422 23.38 3.87 15.45
C ALA A 422 23.21 3.80 16.98
N GLN A 423 22.36 2.88 17.44
CA GLN A 423 22.23 2.53 18.85
C GLN A 423 23.37 1.58 19.30
N PRO A 424 23.69 1.54 20.60
CA PRO A 424 24.65 0.59 21.14
C PRO A 424 24.11 -0.85 21.06
N GLU A 425 25.01 -1.84 21.13
CA GLU A 425 24.71 -3.28 21.02
C GLU A 425 23.52 -3.73 21.88
N ARG A 426 23.45 -3.28 23.15
CA ARG A 426 22.49 -3.79 24.15
C ARG A 426 21.02 -3.63 23.75
N LYS A 427 20.70 -2.71 22.84
CA LYS A 427 19.33 -2.48 22.39
C LYS A 427 18.82 -3.52 21.40
N ASN A 428 19.70 -4.18 20.65
CA ASN A 428 19.29 -5.03 19.53
C ASN A 428 20.17 -6.27 19.31
N LYS A 429 20.46 -6.99 20.41
CA LYS A 429 21.33 -8.17 20.40
C LYS A 429 20.89 -9.27 19.43
N TYR A 430 19.63 -9.33 19.02
CA TYR A 430 19.19 -10.33 18.04
C TYR A 430 19.86 -10.13 16.67
N LEU A 431 20.00 -8.88 16.21
CA LEU A 431 20.66 -8.58 14.94
C LEU A 431 22.15 -8.94 14.93
N SER A 432 22.79 -9.09 16.10
CA SER A 432 24.18 -9.59 16.15
C SER A 432 24.36 -11.00 15.60
N ARG A 433 23.28 -11.80 15.57
CA ARG A 433 23.29 -13.17 15.04
C ARG A 433 22.48 -13.31 13.76
N HIS A 434 21.55 -12.38 13.54
CA HIS A 434 20.60 -12.37 12.43
C HIS A 434 20.52 -10.96 11.83
N PRO A 435 21.63 -10.42 11.29
CA PRO A 435 21.67 -9.08 10.72
C PRO A 435 20.64 -8.89 9.60
N GLU A 436 20.34 -9.94 8.83
CA GLU A 436 19.33 -9.94 7.77
C GLU A 436 17.94 -9.58 8.30
N ALA A 437 17.65 -9.90 9.56
CA ALA A 437 16.37 -9.61 10.17
C ALA A 437 16.12 -8.10 10.43
N ALA A 438 17.11 -7.24 10.13
CA ALA A 438 16.94 -5.80 10.08
C ALA A 438 16.06 -5.36 8.89
N TRP A 439 15.90 -6.21 7.88
CA TRP A 439 15.17 -5.92 6.65
C TRP A 439 13.94 -6.81 6.52
N VAL A 440 12.91 -6.28 5.86
CA VAL A 440 11.74 -7.06 5.48
C VAL A 440 12.08 -7.84 4.21
N GLU A 441 12.16 -9.16 4.35
CA GLU A 441 12.38 -10.11 3.24
C GLU A 441 13.67 -9.82 2.44
N PRO A 442 14.85 -9.75 3.09
CA PRO A 442 16.10 -9.67 2.35
C PRO A 442 16.31 -10.92 1.51
N ASP A 443 16.78 -10.73 0.28
CA ASP A 443 17.24 -11.83 -0.58
C ASP A 443 18.67 -12.18 -0.21
N VAL A 444 18.81 -13.03 0.81
CA VAL A 444 20.11 -13.44 1.37
C VAL A 444 20.80 -14.41 0.42
N LYS A 445 21.88 -13.95 -0.19
CA LYS A 445 22.80 -14.75 -1.00
C LYS A 445 23.93 -15.25 -0.09
N THR A 446 24.02 -16.56 0.09
CA THR A 446 25.12 -17.20 0.85
C THR A 446 26.20 -17.67 -0.13
N ILE A 447 27.45 -17.39 0.20
CA ILE A 447 28.62 -17.79 -0.58
C ILE A 447 29.14 -19.09 0.02
N HIS A 448 29.18 -20.14 -0.79
CA HIS A 448 29.56 -21.48 -0.35
C HIS A 448 31.08 -21.66 -0.30
N ALA A 449 31.52 -22.68 0.43
CA ALA A 449 32.95 -22.98 0.57
C ALA A 449 33.60 -23.22 -0.80
N GLY A 450 34.74 -22.58 -1.05
CA GLY A 450 35.47 -22.64 -2.31
C GLY A 450 34.98 -21.67 -3.40
N GLU A 451 33.94 -20.88 -3.15
CA GLU A 451 33.51 -19.81 -4.06
C GLU A 451 34.24 -18.49 -3.78
N ASP A 452 34.53 -17.71 -4.84
CA ASP A 452 35.12 -16.38 -4.70
C ASP A 452 34.06 -15.37 -4.27
N ALA A 453 34.14 -14.93 -3.01
CA ALA A 453 33.18 -14.00 -2.44
C ALA A 453 33.16 -12.63 -3.13
N TYR A 454 34.34 -12.10 -3.50
CA TYR A 454 34.44 -10.81 -4.15
C TYR A 454 33.79 -10.86 -5.53
N GLN A 455 34.10 -11.90 -6.32
CA GLN A 455 33.54 -12.05 -7.65
C GLN A 455 32.01 -12.25 -7.61
N LYS A 456 31.50 -13.08 -6.70
CA LYS A 456 30.04 -13.30 -6.55
C LYS A 456 29.27 -12.03 -6.18
N ILE A 457 29.86 -11.20 -5.32
CA ILE A 457 29.28 -9.90 -4.97
C ILE A 457 29.30 -8.99 -6.19
N LYS A 458 30.43 -8.93 -6.91
CA LYS A 458 30.54 -8.13 -8.13
C LYS A 458 29.51 -8.53 -9.19
N ASP A 459 29.38 -9.83 -9.48
CA ASP A 459 28.40 -10.36 -10.43
C ASP A 459 26.96 -9.95 -10.05
N ALA A 460 26.64 -10.01 -8.75
CA ALA A 460 25.32 -9.58 -8.27
C ALA A 460 25.09 -8.07 -8.43
N PHE A 461 26.14 -7.24 -8.31
CA PHE A 461 26.06 -5.81 -8.53
C PHE A 461 25.93 -5.44 -10.02
N GLU A 462 26.46 -6.25 -10.94
CA GLU A 462 26.24 -6.09 -12.39
C GLU A 462 24.77 -6.32 -12.77
N GLU A 463 24.03 -7.12 -12.00
CA GLU A 463 22.59 -7.34 -12.15
C GLU A 463 21.73 -6.26 -11.46
N TRP A 464 22.33 -5.40 -10.64
CA TRP A 464 21.63 -4.38 -9.85
C TRP A 464 21.78 -2.99 -10.48
N PRO A 465 20.81 -2.07 -10.27
CA PRO A 465 20.89 -0.73 -10.83
C PRO A 465 21.98 0.11 -10.16
N ASP A 466 22.48 1.12 -10.88
CA ASP A 466 23.44 2.11 -10.38
C ASP A 466 23.03 2.70 -9.02
N GLY A 467 24.01 2.87 -8.14
CA GLY A 467 23.83 3.33 -6.76
C GLY A 467 23.27 2.27 -5.81
N ALA A 468 23.18 1.00 -6.24
CA ALA A 468 22.75 -0.10 -5.38
C ALA A 468 23.64 -0.24 -4.13
N ARG A 469 23.05 -0.74 -3.04
CA ARG A 469 23.74 -0.97 -1.77
C ARG A 469 23.38 -2.33 -1.21
N ALA A 470 24.37 -3.00 -0.65
CA ALA A 470 24.22 -4.29 0.00
C ALA A 470 24.82 -4.30 1.40
N GLU A 471 24.22 -5.08 2.27
CA GLU A 471 24.84 -5.47 3.53
C GLU A 471 25.58 -6.79 3.33
N ILE A 472 26.79 -6.85 3.85
CA ILE A 472 27.66 -8.03 3.82
C ILE A 472 27.87 -8.48 5.26
N ALA A 473 27.70 -9.78 5.50
CA ALA A 473 28.00 -10.43 6.76
C ALA A 473 29.08 -11.51 6.58
N ILE A 474 30.10 -11.45 7.43
CA ILE A 474 31.23 -12.39 7.44
C ILE A 474 31.56 -12.88 8.85
N ASP A 475 32.11 -14.08 8.95
CA ASP A 475 32.82 -14.55 10.14
C ASP A 475 34.33 -14.54 9.91
N TRP A 476 35.11 -13.95 10.82
CA TRP A 476 36.57 -13.88 10.66
C TRP A 476 37.28 -15.22 10.94
N LYS A 477 38.34 -15.53 10.18
CA LYS A 477 39.17 -16.74 10.40
C LYS A 477 39.84 -16.79 11.77
N LYS A 478 40.37 -15.65 12.23
CA LYS A 478 41.23 -15.54 13.42
C LYS A 478 40.52 -14.98 14.66
N GLN A 479 39.20 -14.77 14.59
CA GLN A 479 38.42 -14.19 15.68
C GLN A 479 37.13 -15.01 15.90
N ASN A 480 36.61 -15.01 17.14
CA ASN A 480 35.39 -15.73 17.52
C ASN A 480 34.12 -14.88 17.37
N PHE A 481 34.15 -13.88 16.49
CA PHE A 481 33.00 -13.02 16.19
C PHE A 481 32.94 -12.70 14.70
N GLY A 482 31.73 -12.38 14.23
CA GLY A 482 31.47 -11.91 12.87
C GLY A 482 31.42 -10.39 12.77
N HIS A 483 31.44 -9.89 11.55
CA HIS A 483 31.31 -8.47 11.23
C HIS A 483 30.31 -8.26 10.11
N VAL A 484 29.65 -7.10 10.13
CA VAL A 484 28.78 -6.67 9.03
C VAL A 484 29.17 -5.27 8.57
N PHE A 485 29.16 -5.07 7.26
CA PHE A 485 29.59 -3.83 6.60
C PHE A 485 28.82 -3.65 5.29
N VAL A 486 29.05 -2.53 4.59
CA VAL A 486 28.28 -2.14 3.41
C VAL A 486 29.11 -2.30 2.15
N ALA A 487 28.50 -2.82 1.08
CA ALA A 487 28.96 -2.60 -0.29
C ALA A 487 28.08 -1.56 -0.98
N GLN A 488 28.68 -0.63 -1.69
CA GLN A 488 27.96 0.39 -2.45
C GLN A 488 28.57 0.56 -3.83
N GLU A 489 27.70 0.66 -4.83
CA GLU A 489 28.09 1.06 -6.19
C GLU A 489 28.21 2.59 -6.27
N GLU A 490 29.37 3.06 -6.73
CA GLU A 490 29.63 4.46 -7.07
C GLU A 490 30.45 4.53 -8.37
N HIS A 491 29.88 5.14 -9.42
CA HIS A 491 30.58 5.45 -10.68
C HIS A 491 31.24 4.24 -11.37
N GLY A 492 30.57 3.09 -11.38
CA GLY A 492 31.04 1.84 -11.96
C GLY A 492 32.02 1.06 -11.08
N GLN A 493 32.18 1.45 -9.81
CA GLN A 493 33.05 0.76 -8.84
C GLN A 493 32.28 0.39 -7.57
N ILE A 494 32.62 -0.76 -7.00
CA ILE A 494 32.04 -1.23 -5.74
C ILE A 494 32.99 -0.86 -4.60
N ARG A 495 32.50 -0.03 -3.68
CA ARG A 495 33.19 0.38 -2.46
C ARG A 495 32.69 -0.43 -1.27
N PHE A 496 33.60 -0.87 -0.40
CA PHE A 496 33.27 -1.63 0.80
C PHE A 496 33.46 -0.76 2.04
N LEU A 497 32.39 -0.16 2.51
CA LEU A 497 32.42 0.82 3.59
C LEU A 497 32.16 0.14 4.94
N ASP A 498 32.85 0.58 5.99
CA ASP A 498 32.60 0.18 7.37
C ASP A 498 31.96 1.34 8.15
N PRO A 499 30.62 1.41 8.22
CA PRO A 499 29.93 2.48 8.93
C PRO A 499 30.16 2.46 10.45
N GLN A 500 30.70 1.36 10.99
CA GLN A 500 30.98 1.27 12.42
C GLN A 500 32.20 2.11 12.80
N SER A 501 33.30 1.96 12.05
CA SER A 501 34.58 2.62 12.30
C SER A 501 34.76 3.92 11.49
N GLY A 502 33.95 4.09 10.44
CA GLY A 502 34.11 5.16 9.45
C GLY A 502 35.23 4.88 8.43
N GLY A 503 35.64 3.62 8.29
CA GLY A 503 36.68 3.17 7.37
C GLY A 503 36.15 2.56 6.08
N GLU A 504 37.08 2.07 5.27
CA GLU A 504 36.81 1.39 4.00
C GLU A 504 37.72 0.15 3.88
N TYR A 505 37.21 -0.93 3.30
CA TYR A 505 37.90 -2.18 3.06
C TYR A 505 38.32 -2.32 1.59
N THR A 506 39.43 -3.02 1.36
CA THR A 506 39.78 -3.57 0.05
C THR A 506 39.19 -4.98 -0.11
N ALA A 507 39.23 -5.54 -1.33
CA ALA A 507 38.80 -6.91 -1.60
C ALA A 507 39.53 -7.97 -0.76
N ASP A 508 40.70 -7.65 -0.18
CA ASP A 508 41.46 -8.54 0.69
C ASP A 508 40.69 -8.93 1.98
N VAL A 509 39.65 -8.17 2.34
CA VAL A 509 38.78 -8.47 3.48
C VAL A 509 38.17 -9.87 3.38
N PHE A 510 37.82 -10.32 2.17
CA PHE A 510 37.24 -11.65 1.94
C PHE A 510 38.25 -12.77 2.16
N GLY A 511 39.54 -12.52 1.95
CA GLY A 511 40.61 -13.47 2.28
C GLY A 511 40.76 -13.74 3.78
N GLN A 512 40.26 -12.82 4.62
CA GLN A 512 40.28 -12.89 6.08
C GLN A 512 39.00 -13.53 6.67
N ALA A 513 37.93 -13.64 5.88
CA ALA A 513 36.67 -14.30 6.24
C ALA A 513 36.80 -15.82 6.18
N LYS A 514 36.14 -16.55 7.08
CA LYS A 514 36.04 -18.01 7.05
C LYS A 514 35.39 -18.44 5.74
N ASP A 515 35.96 -19.48 5.15
CA ASP A 515 35.45 -20.04 3.91
C ASP A 515 33.99 -20.52 4.10
N GLY A 516 33.13 -20.20 3.14
CA GLY A 516 31.70 -20.52 3.21
C GLY A 516 30.88 -19.77 4.28
N GLN A 517 31.44 -18.75 4.95
CA GLN A 517 30.77 -17.96 5.98
C GLN A 517 30.60 -16.49 5.58
N THR A 518 30.45 -16.24 4.28
CA THR A 518 30.11 -14.91 3.74
C THR A 518 28.69 -14.95 3.20
N SER A 519 27.89 -13.95 3.56
CA SER A 519 26.55 -13.75 2.99
C SER A 519 26.33 -12.28 2.70
N PHE A 520 25.47 -11.98 1.73
CA PHE A 520 25.14 -10.61 1.38
C PHE A 520 23.72 -10.51 0.85
N TRP A 521 23.12 -9.33 0.98
CA TRP A 521 21.80 -9.03 0.42
C TRP A 521 21.70 -7.56 0.08
N ARG A 522 20.94 -7.26 -0.97
CA ARG A 522 20.60 -5.89 -1.35
C ARG A 522 19.73 -5.25 -0.27
N ILE A 523 20.04 -4.00 0.11
CA ILE A 523 19.35 -3.27 1.17
C ILE A 523 18.66 -1.99 0.69
N ASP A 524 19.10 -1.36 -0.40
CA ASP A 524 18.54 -0.09 -0.88
C ASP A 524 17.06 -0.19 -1.32
N ASP A 525 16.65 -1.35 -1.82
CA ASP A 525 15.28 -1.63 -2.26
C ASP A 525 14.42 -2.27 -1.15
N ARG A 526 14.99 -2.54 0.04
CA ARG A 526 14.30 -3.24 1.12
C ARG A 526 13.64 -2.30 2.09
N THR A 527 12.46 -2.70 2.58
CA THR A 527 11.84 -2.01 3.70
C THR A 527 12.55 -2.40 4.99
N VAL A 528 12.95 -1.44 5.83
CA VAL A 528 13.52 -1.74 7.14
C VAL A 528 12.47 -2.44 8.01
N SER A 529 12.85 -3.44 8.79
CA SER A 529 11.94 -4.13 9.72
C SER A 529 11.79 -3.33 11.02
N ASP A 530 10.86 -3.73 11.89
CA ASP A 530 10.75 -3.12 13.22
C ASP A 530 12.00 -3.29 14.06
N ARG A 531 12.66 -4.43 13.86
CA ARG A 531 13.92 -4.71 14.50
C ARG A 531 15.01 -3.79 13.94
N GLY A 532 15.05 -3.60 12.62
CA GLY A 532 15.95 -2.60 12.02
C GLY A 532 15.68 -1.19 12.53
N ILE A 533 14.42 -0.77 12.70
CA ILE A 533 14.10 0.56 13.26
C ILE A 533 14.68 0.73 14.66
N THR A 534 14.61 -0.31 15.51
CA THR A 534 15.19 -0.24 16.87
C THR A 534 16.72 -0.16 16.89
N ALA A 535 17.39 -0.36 15.75
CA ALA A 535 18.83 -0.17 15.61
C ALA A 535 19.24 1.31 15.58
N CYS A 536 18.31 2.23 15.33
CA CYS A 536 18.59 3.65 15.15
C CYS A 536 18.02 4.50 16.31
N LYS A 537 18.61 5.69 16.50
CA LYS A 537 18.01 6.79 17.28
C LYS A 537 18.05 8.08 16.46
N GLU A 538 17.06 8.94 16.70
CA GLU A 538 17.02 10.29 16.14
C GLU A 538 18.17 11.14 16.72
N GLU A 539 18.72 12.01 15.88
CA GLU A 539 19.74 13.01 16.25
C GLU A 539 19.14 14.38 16.64
#